data_AF-A0A4Q5LDV0-F1
#
_entry.id   AF-A0A4Q5LDV0-F1
#
_cell.length_a   1.000
_cell.length_b   1.000
_cell.length_c   1.000
_cell.angle_alpha   90.00
_cell.angle_beta   90.00
_cell.angle_gamma   90.00
#
_symmetry.space_group_name_H-M   'P 1'
#
loop_
_entity.id
_entity.type
_entity.pdbx_description
1 polymer ?
#
loop_
_entity_poly.entity_id
_entity_poly.type
_entity_poly.pdbx_seq_one_letter_code
_entity_poly.pdbx_strand_id
1 'polypeptide(L)'
;MKSKITPNLVPLLVLAALSLYTIYAILNIPVYVDGEAYAQAFNYHHYIGFAVLGMALSTYWKARPYFKYAVLVLLTLWIIGISNYLPSLVSVGLGYDESTISFQVFALLFALVYYLLNRARVNEWLLNLISAKPDSKQVKRIQRQDIEKFKHTFRNYSTEQLKTIVEERKLVGYAVMAAGELLAERVK
;
A
#
# COMPACT_ATOMS: atom_id res chain seq x y z
N MET A 1 28.05 0.39 -12.16
CA MET A 1 27.12 0.30 -11.01
C MET A 1 26.21 -0.91 -11.21
N LYS A 2 26.41 -2.04 -10.50
CA LYS A 2 25.56 -3.24 -10.68
C LYS A 2 24.17 -2.95 -10.09
N SER A 3 23.22 -2.59 -10.94
CA SER A 3 21.80 -2.48 -10.59
C SER A 3 21.30 -3.87 -10.18
N LYS A 4 21.29 -4.18 -8.88
CA LYS A 4 20.54 -5.34 -8.38
C LYS A 4 19.08 -5.12 -8.75
N ILE A 5 18.51 -6.03 -9.52
CA ILE A 5 17.08 -6.05 -9.84
C ILE A 5 16.34 -6.14 -8.51
N THR A 6 15.59 -5.09 -8.16
CA THR A 6 14.77 -5.15 -6.96
C THR A 6 13.53 -6.00 -7.25
N PRO A 7 13.00 -6.73 -6.25
CA PRO A 7 11.78 -7.52 -6.42
C PRO A 7 10.59 -6.71 -6.97
N ASN A 8 10.58 -5.39 -6.77
CA ASN A 8 9.55 -4.49 -7.28
C ASN A 8 9.56 -4.29 -8.81
N LEU A 9 10.62 -4.71 -9.51
CA LEU A 9 10.71 -4.64 -10.97
C LEU A 9 10.03 -5.84 -11.64
N VAL A 10 10.00 -6.99 -10.96
CA VAL A 10 9.42 -8.24 -11.48
C VAL A 10 8.02 -8.06 -12.06
N PRO A 11 7.09 -7.35 -11.40
CA PRO A 11 5.77 -7.08 -11.94
C PRO A 11 5.80 -6.35 -13.30
N LEU A 12 6.62 -5.31 -13.46
CA LEU A 12 6.69 -4.63 -14.76
C LEU A 12 7.32 -5.50 -15.83
N LEU A 13 8.27 -6.36 -15.48
CA LEU A 13 8.86 -7.29 -16.46
C LEU A 13 7.82 -8.30 -16.94
N VAL A 14 6.96 -8.79 -16.03
CA VAL A 14 5.83 -9.65 -16.40
C VAL A 14 4.86 -8.89 -17.32
N LEU A 15 4.50 -7.65 -16.99
CA LEU A 15 3.65 -6.83 -17.86
C LEU A 15 4.28 -6.53 -19.22
N ALA A 16 5.60 -6.32 -19.27
CA ALA A 16 6.33 -6.15 -20.52
C ALA A 16 6.32 -7.42 -21.36
N ALA A 17 6.52 -8.59 -20.73
CA ALA A 17 6.39 -9.86 -21.40
C ALA A 17 4.97 -10.09 -21.93
N LEU A 18 3.93 -9.78 -21.14
CA LEU A 18 2.54 -9.84 -21.58
C LEU A 18 2.24 -8.87 -22.73
N SER A 19 2.80 -7.65 -22.69
CA SER A 19 2.63 -6.67 -23.78
C SER A 19 3.28 -7.15 -25.07
N LEU A 20 4.49 -7.72 -24.99
CA LEU A 20 5.17 -8.31 -26.15
C LEU A 20 4.42 -9.51 -26.69
N TYR A 21 3.90 -10.37 -25.81
CA TYR A 21 3.02 -11.47 -26.19
C TYR A 21 1.76 -10.97 -26.89
N THR A 22 1.14 -9.91 -26.39
CA THR A 22 -0.04 -9.28 -27.00
C THR A 22 0.25 -8.74 -28.38
N ILE A 23 1.39 -8.06 -28.57
CA ILE A 23 1.83 -7.61 -29.89
C ILE A 23 2.00 -8.79 -30.84
N TYR A 24 2.71 -9.83 -30.39
CA TYR A 24 2.91 -11.04 -31.19
C TYR A 24 1.59 -11.71 -31.56
N ALA A 25 0.70 -11.89 -30.59
CA ALA A 25 -0.58 -12.57 -30.77
C ALA A 25 -1.49 -11.81 -31.74
N ILE A 26 -1.63 -10.49 -31.58
CA ILE A 26 -2.47 -9.66 -32.46
C ILE A 26 -1.96 -9.69 -33.90
N LEU A 27 -0.63 -9.72 -34.11
CA LEU A 27 -0.03 -9.72 -35.45
C LEU A 27 -0.04 -11.09 -36.14
N ASN A 28 0.00 -12.19 -35.39
CA ASN A 28 0.25 -13.53 -35.96
C ASN A 28 -0.86 -14.55 -35.72
N ILE A 29 -1.77 -14.32 -34.78
CA ILE A 29 -2.80 -15.29 -34.38
C ILE A 29 -4.18 -14.78 -34.82
N PRO A 30 -4.79 -15.35 -35.87
CA PRO A 30 -6.14 -14.98 -36.27
C PRO A 30 -7.16 -15.43 -35.22
N VAL A 31 -8.28 -14.70 -35.14
CA VAL A 31 -9.44 -15.09 -34.34
C VAL A 31 -10.45 -15.71 -35.27
N TYR A 32 -10.96 -16.89 -34.90
CA TYR A 32 -12.00 -17.56 -35.65
C TYR A 32 -13.38 -17.15 -35.13
N VAL A 33 -14.20 -16.56 -35.99
CA VAL A 33 -15.61 -16.25 -35.72
C VAL A 33 -16.41 -16.98 -36.79
N ASP A 34 -17.30 -17.87 -36.37
CA ASP A 34 -18.12 -18.70 -37.26
C ASP A 34 -17.33 -19.50 -38.32
N GLY A 35 -16.11 -19.91 -37.97
CA GLY A 35 -15.22 -20.70 -38.82
C GLY A 35 -14.37 -19.87 -39.79
N GLU A 36 -14.57 -18.56 -39.88
CA GLU A 36 -13.75 -17.66 -40.67
C GLU A 36 -12.64 -17.02 -39.84
N ALA A 37 -11.45 -16.86 -40.44
CA ALA A 37 -10.29 -16.29 -39.78
C ALA A 37 -10.26 -14.76 -39.94
N TYR A 38 -10.31 -14.04 -38.83
CA TYR A 38 -10.22 -12.59 -38.78
C TYR A 38 -8.88 -12.13 -38.20
N ALA A 39 -8.29 -11.11 -38.81
CA ALA A 39 -7.13 -10.43 -38.24
C ALA A 39 -7.54 -9.63 -37.01
N GLN A 40 -6.79 -9.77 -35.92
CA GLN A 40 -6.96 -8.91 -34.76
C GLN A 40 -6.36 -7.53 -35.03
N ALA A 41 -6.89 -6.51 -34.35
CA ALA A 41 -6.33 -5.17 -34.39
C ALA A 41 -6.16 -4.61 -32.97
N PHE A 42 -5.15 -3.77 -32.78
CA PHE A 42 -4.97 -3.04 -31.53
C PHE A 42 -6.10 -2.02 -31.35
N ASN A 43 -6.78 -2.08 -30.21
CA ASN A 43 -7.65 -1.00 -29.74
C ASN A 43 -6.86 0.10 -28.97
N TYR A 44 -7.51 1.23 -28.69
CA TYR A 44 -6.91 2.36 -27.96
C TYR A 44 -6.40 1.99 -26.55
N HIS A 45 -7.04 1.03 -25.87
CA HIS A 45 -6.61 0.55 -24.55
C HIS A 45 -5.22 -0.08 -24.58
N HIS A 46 -4.84 -0.76 -25.67
CA HIS A 46 -3.49 -1.31 -25.84
C HIS A 46 -2.46 -0.20 -25.95
N TYR A 47 -2.72 0.82 -26.77
CA TYR A 47 -1.79 1.94 -26.93
C TYR A 47 -1.58 2.70 -25.62
N ILE A 48 -2.66 2.93 -24.86
CA ILE A 48 -2.57 3.52 -23.51
C ILE A 48 -1.75 2.61 -22.59
N GLY A 49 -2.01 1.29 -22.59
CA GLY A 49 -1.26 0.33 -21.79
C GLY A 49 0.24 0.37 -22.10
N PHE A 50 0.63 0.28 -23.37
CA PHE A 50 2.03 0.31 -23.78
C PHE A 50 2.70 1.63 -23.40
N ALA A 51 2.02 2.76 -23.59
CA ALA A 51 2.54 4.06 -23.19
C ALA A 51 2.75 4.15 -21.67
N VAL A 52 1.76 3.74 -20.87
CA VAL A 52 1.83 3.75 -19.40
C VAL A 52 2.92 2.82 -18.89
N LEU A 53 3.07 1.64 -19.48
CA LEU A 53 4.15 0.71 -19.14
C LEU A 53 5.52 1.29 -19.50
N GLY A 54 5.67 1.88 -20.69
CA GLY A 54 6.90 2.55 -21.11
C GLY A 54 7.28 3.71 -20.17
N MET A 55 6.29 4.49 -19.73
CA MET A 55 6.48 5.52 -18.70
C MET A 55 6.91 4.91 -17.36
N ALA A 56 6.22 3.89 -16.87
CA ALA A 56 6.52 3.26 -15.57
C ALA A 56 7.92 2.61 -15.56
N LEU A 57 8.30 1.95 -16.65
CA LEU A 57 9.65 1.46 -16.89
C LEU A 57 10.66 2.63 -16.88
N SER A 58 10.41 3.69 -17.65
CA SER A 58 11.29 4.87 -17.66
C SER A 58 11.47 5.51 -16.27
N THR A 59 10.40 5.60 -15.49
CA THR A 59 10.42 6.10 -14.10
C THR A 59 11.32 5.25 -13.20
N TYR A 60 11.39 3.93 -13.42
CA TYR A 60 12.26 3.04 -12.64
C TYR A 60 13.74 3.43 -12.71
N TRP A 61 14.22 3.82 -13.90
CA TRP A 61 15.62 4.20 -14.13
C TRP A 61 15.89 5.68 -13.86
N LYS A 62 14.98 6.57 -14.26
CA LYS A 62 15.21 8.03 -14.19
C LYS A 62 14.76 8.67 -12.87
N ALA A 63 13.75 8.09 -12.22
CA ALA A 63 13.01 8.75 -11.14
C ALA A 63 12.57 7.74 -10.07
N ARG A 64 13.54 6.97 -9.54
CA ARG A 64 13.30 5.83 -8.64
C ARG A 64 12.38 6.11 -7.44
N PRO A 65 12.43 7.27 -6.75
CA PRO A 65 11.51 7.57 -5.66
C PRO A 65 10.03 7.59 -6.08
N TYR A 66 9.75 7.94 -7.34
CA TYR A 66 8.40 8.08 -7.88
C TYR A 66 7.84 6.78 -8.48
N PHE A 67 8.68 5.76 -8.64
CA PHE A 67 8.33 4.51 -9.28
C PHE A 67 7.11 3.82 -8.64
N LYS A 68 6.96 3.89 -7.31
CA LYS A 68 5.80 3.31 -6.60
C LYS A 68 4.47 3.95 -7.05
N TYR A 69 4.47 5.24 -7.36
CA TYR A 69 3.28 5.94 -7.84
C TYR A 69 2.99 5.58 -9.29
N ALA A 70 4.03 5.43 -10.12
CA ALA A 70 3.85 4.98 -11.50
C ALA A 70 3.22 3.58 -11.55
N VAL A 71 3.66 2.65 -10.69
CA VAL A 71 3.04 1.31 -10.58
C VAL A 71 1.60 1.40 -10.10
N LEU A 72 1.30 2.26 -9.12
CA LEU A 72 -0.06 2.45 -8.64
C LEU A 72 -0.98 2.96 -9.75
N VAL A 73 -0.56 3.99 -10.49
CA VAL A 73 -1.31 4.53 -11.64
C VAL A 73 -1.52 3.44 -12.70
N LEU A 74 -0.48 2.69 -13.04
CA LEU A 74 -0.55 1.59 -13.99
C LEU A 74 -1.61 0.56 -13.58
N LEU A 75 -1.56 0.08 -12.33
CA LEU A 75 -2.50 -0.91 -11.82
C LEU A 75 -3.93 -0.38 -11.80
N THR A 76 -4.12 0.86 -11.32
CA THR A 76 -5.45 1.49 -11.28
C THR A 76 -6.04 1.61 -12.67
N LEU A 77 -5.28 2.12 -13.65
CA LEU A 77 -5.74 2.25 -15.04
C LEU A 77 -6.07 0.89 -15.67
N TRP A 78 -5.38 -0.18 -15.28
CA TRP A 78 -5.67 -1.52 -15.78
C TRP A 78 -6.94 -2.10 -15.16
N ILE A 79 -7.10 -1.97 -13.84
CA ILE A 79 -8.27 -2.47 -13.09
C ILE A 79 -9.57 -1.86 -13.62
N ILE A 80 -9.61 -0.55 -13.85
CA ILE A 80 -10.79 0.16 -14.35
C ILE A 80 -10.99 0.03 -15.87
N GLY A 81 -10.12 -0.72 -16.55
CA GLY A 81 -10.29 -1.03 -17.95
C GLY A 81 -9.69 -0.03 -18.95
N ILE A 82 -9.12 1.09 -18.51
CA ILE A 82 -8.57 2.14 -19.40
C ILE A 82 -7.30 1.68 -20.14
N SER A 83 -6.51 0.79 -19.54
CA SER A 83 -5.36 0.16 -20.20
C SER A 83 -5.54 -1.34 -20.36
N ASN A 84 -4.95 -1.92 -21.40
CA ASN A 84 -4.97 -3.35 -21.64
C ASN A 84 -3.58 -3.87 -22.05
N TYR A 85 -3.21 -5.03 -21.50
CA TYR A 85 -1.91 -5.68 -21.74
C TYR A 85 -2.06 -7.10 -22.30
N LEU A 86 -3.29 -7.56 -22.53
CA LEU A 86 -3.64 -8.88 -23.07
C LEU A 86 -4.27 -8.74 -24.46
N PRO A 87 -4.24 -9.77 -25.32
CA PRO A 87 -4.85 -9.71 -26.67
C PRO A 87 -6.35 -9.40 -26.64
N SER A 88 -7.04 -9.86 -25.59
CA SER A 88 -8.48 -9.71 -25.43
C SER A 88 -8.80 -9.09 -24.08
N LEU A 89 -9.81 -8.22 -24.06
CA LEU A 89 -10.29 -7.56 -22.85
C LEU A 89 -11.26 -8.49 -22.13
N VAL A 90 -10.82 -9.08 -21.02
CA VAL A 90 -11.66 -9.93 -20.17
C VAL A 90 -12.05 -9.14 -18.92
N SER A 91 -13.29 -8.65 -18.93
CA SER A 91 -13.86 -7.85 -17.84
C SER A 91 -15.11 -8.49 -17.26
N VAL A 92 -15.30 -8.34 -15.95
CA VAL A 92 -16.53 -8.68 -15.25
C VAL A 92 -17.22 -7.38 -14.87
N GLY A 93 -18.47 -7.22 -15.29
CA GLY A 93 -19.33 -6.10 -14.93
C GLY A 93 -20.15 -6.41 -13.68
N LEU A 94 -20.18 -5.47 -12.73
CA LEU A 94 -21.14 -5.45 -11.65
C LEU A 94 -21.97 -4.17 -11.82
N GLY A 95 -23.27 -4.34 -12.05
CA GLY A 95 -24.16 -3.23 -12.32
C GLY A 95 -25.62 -3.58 -12.07
N TYR A 96 -26.40 -2.54 -11.80
CA TYR A 96 -27.86 -2.58 -11.80
C TYR A 96 -28.34 -1.57 -12.84
N ASP A 97 -29.15 -2.02 -13.79
CA ASP A 97 -29.67 -1.22 -14.90
C ASP A 97 -28.56 -0.64 -15.81
N GLU A 98 -28.54 0.66 -16.10
CA GLU A 98 -27.57 1.29 -17.02
C GLU A 98 -26.18 1.54 -16.40
N SER A 99 -26.03 1.42 -15.08
CA SER A 99 -24.75 1.65 -14.40
C SER A 99 -23.99 0.34 -14.22
N THR A 100 -23.18 -0.03 -15.22
CA THR A 100 -22.27 -1.18 -15.12
C THR A 100 -20.84 -0.73 -14.85
N ILE A 101 -20.32 -1.05 -13.66
CA ILE A 101 -18.90 -0.89 -13.37
C ILE A 101 -18.21 -2.19 -13.79
N SER A 102 -17.32 -2.10 -14.78
CA SER A 102 -16.53 -3.24 -15.23
C SER A 102 -15.12 -3.21 -14.64
N PHE A 103 -14.64 -4.39 -14.27
CA PHE A 103 -13.28 -4.58 -13.78
C PHE A 103 -12.58 -5.66 -14.59
N GLN A 104 -11.32 -5.44 -14.93
CA GLN A 104 -10.52 -6.47 -15.60
C GLN A 104 -10.05 -7.55 -14.62
N VAL A 105 -10.43 -8.80 -14.88
CA VAL A 105 -10.17 -9.93 -13.96
C VAL A 105 -8.67 -10.16 -13.79
N PHE A 106 -7.92 -10.14 -14.89
CA PHE A 106 -6.48 -10.32 -14.86
C PHE A 106 -5.75 -9.18 -14.17
N ALA A 107 -6.26 -7.95 -14.26
CA ALA A 107 -5.70 -6.81 -13.56
C ALA A 107 -5.80 -6.97 -12.04
N LEU A 108 -6.96 -7.45 -11.55
CA LEU A 108 -7.16 -7.76 -10.13
C LEU A 108 -6.25 -8.89 -9.64
N LEU A 109 -6.15 -9.98 -10.42
CA LEU A 109 -5.25 -11.09 -10.13
C LEU A 109 -3.80 -10.64 -10.04
N PHE A 110 -3.38 -9.80 -10.98
CA PHE A 110 -2.04 -9.24 -11.00
C PHE A 110 -1.79 -8.29 -9.83
N ALA A 111 -2.75 -7.43 -9.48
CA ALA A 111 -2.66 -6.56 -8.32
C ALA A 111 -2.56 -7.36 -7.01
N LEU A 112 -3.27 -8.49 -6.91
CA LEU A 112 -3.18 -9.41 -5.77
C LEU A 112 -1.79 -10.04 -5.68
N VAL A 113 -1.22 -10.53 -6.78
CA VAL A 113 0.15 -11.06 -6.80
C VAL A 113 1.16 -9.98 -6.41
N TYR A 114 1.02 -8.78 -6.96
CA TYR A 114 1.85 -7.63 -6.59
C TYR A 114 1.79 -7.33 -5.09
N TYR A 115 0.58 -7.34 -4.53
CA TYR A 115 0.34 -7.16 -3.10
C TYR A 115 1.04 -8.24 -2.28
N LEU A 116 0.87 -9.53 -2.63
CA LEU A 116 1.49 -10.64 -1.90
C LEU A 116 3.01 -10.55 -1.89
N LEU A 117 3.63 -10.20 -3.03
CA LEU A 117 5.08 -10.01 -3.14
C LEU A 117 5.59 -8.81 -2.33
N ASN A 118 4.75 -7.81 -2.07
CA ASN A 118 5.12 -6.57 -1.40
C ASN A 118 4.35 -6.34 -0.09
N ARG A 119 3.78 -7.40 0.50
CA ARG A 119 2.79 -7.32 1.58
C ARG A 119 3.22 -6.43 2.74
N ALA A 120 4.44 -6.61 3.23
CA ALA A 120 4.98 -5.83 4.35
C ALA A 120 4.99 -4.31 4.04
N ARG A 121 5.47 -3.92 2.86
CA ARG A 121 5.58 -2.52 2.45
C ARG A 121 4.23 -1.90 2.13
N VAL A 122 3.34 -2.65 1.48
CA VAL A 122 1.99 -2.16 1.15
C VAL A 122 1.18 -1.98 2.43
N ASN A 123 1.27 -2.92 3.39
CA ASN A 123 0.59 -2.79 4.67
C ASN A 123 1.12 -1.61 5.49
N GLU A 124 2.43 -1.42 5.57
CA GLU A 124 3.02 -0.27 6.25
C GLU A 124 2.55 1.04 5.61
N TRP A 125 2.49 1.11 4.28
CA TRP A 125 2.00 2.28 3.57
C TRP A 125 0.50 2.53 3.81
N LEU A 126 -0.35 1.50 3.74
CA LEU A 126 -1.78 1.60 4.03
C LEU A 126 -2.04 2.02 5.47
N LEU A 127 -1.31 1.43 6.42
CA LEU A 127 -1.39 1.81 7.83
C LEU A 127 -0.98 3.27 8.03
N ASN A 128 0.06 3.76 7.35
CA ASN A 128 0.45 5.18 7.42
C ASN A 128 -0.57 6.12 6.75
N LEU A 129 -1.36 5.63 5.80
CA LEU A 129 -2.38 6.42 5.10
C LEU A 129 -3.67 6.54 5.93
N ILE A 130 -4.05 5.44 6.59
CA ILE A 130 -5.29 5.32 7.39
C ILE A 130 -5.07 5.79 8.83
N SER A 131 -3.90 5.50 9.40
CA SER A 131 -3.55 6.01 10.74
C SER A 131 -3.21 7.48 10.59
N ALA A 132 -4.18 8.35 10.90
CA ALA A 132 -3.86 9.72 11.24
C ALA A 132 -2.78 9.66 12.32
N LYS A 133 -1.55 10.09 12.00
CA LYS A 133 -0.49 10.19 13.00
C LYS A 133 -1.09 11.04 14.12
N PRO A 134 -1.34 10.49 15.32
CA PRO A 134 -2.00 11.24 16.36
C PRO A 134 -1.14 12.48 16.61
N ASP A 135 -1.76 13.65 16.60
CA ASP A 135 -1.04 14.91 16.79
C ASP A 135 -0.14 14.76 18.01
N SER A 136 1.16 14.97 17.83
CA SER A 136 2.16 14.83 18.89
C SER A 136 1.74 15.59 20.17
N LYS A 137 0.98 16.67 20.03
CA LYS A 137 0.39 17.41 21.17
C LYS A 137 -0.75 16.64 21.84
N GLN A 138 -1.62 15.99 21.08
CA GLN A 138 -2.73 15.20 21.59
C GLN A 138 -2.24 13.93 22.30
N VAL A 139 -1.21 13.25 21.75
CA VAL A 139 -0.55 12.12 22.43
C VAL A 139 0.06 12.55 23.75
N LYS A 140 0.85 13.64 23.76
CA LYS A 140 1.44 14.18 24.98
C LYS A 140 0.38 14.59 26.01
N ARG A 141 -0.76 15.12 25.56
CA ARG A 141 -1.89 15.48 26.45
C ARG A 141 -2.52 14.26 27.09
N ILE A 142 -2.78 13.19 26.32
CA ILE A 142 -3.34 11.93 26.84
C ILE A 142 -2.35 11.30 27.84
N GLN A 143 -1.07 11.24 27.49
CA GLN A 143 -0.02 10.74 28.38
C GLN A 143 0.03 11.54 29.69
N ARG A 144 -0.05 12.88 29.62
CA ARG A 144 -0.07 13.73 30.81
C ARG A 144 -1.32 13.48 31.65
N GLN A 145 -2.49 13.32 31.03
CA GLN A 145 -3.73 12.99 31.74
C GLN A 145 -3.63 11.67 32.51
N ASP A 146 -3.02 10.65 31.92
CA ASP A 146 -2.85 9.36 32.59
C ASP A 146 -1.82 9.45 33.74
N ILE A 147 -0.73 10.22 33.57
CA ILE A 147 0.21 10.52 34.65
C ILE A 147 -0.51 11.24 35.80
N GLU A 148 -1.31 12.28 35.53
CA GLU A 148 -2.04 13.01 36.56
C GLU A 148 -3.08 12.14 37.29
N LYS A 149 -3.77 11.23 36.57
CA LYS A 149 -4.66 10.24 37.20
C LYS A 149 -3.91 9.37 38.20
N PHE A 150 -2.75 8.83 37.81
CA PHE A 150 -1.92 8.04 38.71
C PHE A 150 -1.36 8.86 39.87
N LYS A 151 -0.97 10.13 39.65
CA LYS A 151 -0.58 11.04 40.74
C LYS A 151 -1.72 11.23 41.74
N HIS A 152 -2.95 11.36 41.28
CA HIS A 152 -4.11 11.45 42.15
C HIS A 152 -4.31 10.17 42.98
N THR A 153 -4.17 8.99 42.36
CA THR A 153 -4.25 7.69 43.07
C THR A 153 -3.13 7.55 44.12
N PHE A 154 -1.91 7.98 43.80
CA PHE A 154 -0.73 7.83 44.67
C PHE A 154 -0.54 8.97 45.67
N ARG A 155 -1.44 9.96 45.69
CA ARG A 155 -1.31 11.16 46.51
C ARG A 155 -1.10 10.85 47.99
N ASN A 156 -1.77 9.80 48.49
CA ASN A 156 -1.75 9.38 49.89
C ASN A 156 -0.69 8.30 50.20
N TYR A 157 0.11 7.89 49.21
CA TYR A 157 1.10 6.83 49.42
C TYR A 157 2.30 7.41 50.17
N SER A 158 2.95 6.62 51.02
CA SER A 158 4.18 7.04 51.70
C SER A 158 5.35 7.15 50.73
N THR A 159 6.40 7.85 51.12
CA THR A 159 7.63 8.02 50.31
C THR A 159 8.24 6.66 49.97
N GLU A 160 8.22 5.73 50.92
CA GLU A 160 8.72 4.37 50.80
C GLU A 160 7.89 3.56 49.80
N GLN A 161 6.56 3.69 49.83
CA GLN A 161 5.67 3.06 48.86
C GLN A 161 5.90 3.58 47.44
N LEU A 162 6.07 4.90 47.28
CA LEU A 162 6.39 5.49 45.98
C LEU A 162 7.76 5.01 45.46
N LYS A 163 8.74 4.88 46.35
CA LYS A 163 10.09 4.39 46.01
C LYS A 163 10.04 2.94 45.54
N THR A 164 9.28 2.08 46.23
CA THR A 164 9.02 0.70 45.78
C THR A 164 8.40 0.67 44.39
N ILE A 165 7.42 1.54 44.09
CA ILE A 165 6.78 1.59 42.76
C ILE A 165 7.80 1.94 41.66
N VAL A 166 8.71 2.89 41.93
CA VAL A 166 9.73 3.32 40.97
C VAL A 166 10.80 2.24 40.75
N GLU A 167 11.22 1.57 41.82
CA GLU A 167 12.29 0.57 41.81
C GLU A 167 11.82 -0.76 41.22
N GLU A 168 10.64 -1.24 41.61
CA GLU A 168 10.15 -2.55 41.19
C GLU A 168 9.60 -2.55 39.75
N ARG A 169 9.17 -1.39 39.23
CA ARG A 169 8.62 -1.22 37.87
C ARG A 169 7.53 -2.23 37.48
N LYS A 170 6.80 -2.78 38.45
CA LYS A 170 5.72 -3.77 38.24
C LYS A 170 4.45 -3.16 37.65
N LEU A 171 4.32 -1.83 37.67
CA LEU A 171 3.19 -1.09 37.13
C LEU A 171 3.48 -0.54 35.72
N VAL A 172 2.42 -0.11 35.03
CA VAL A 172 2.53 0.56 33.73
C VAL A 172 3.46 1.77 33.79
N GLY A 173 4.20 2.03 32.71
CA GLY A 173 5.26 3.06 32.69
C GLY A 173 4.80 4.46 33.12
N TYR A 174 3.54 4.84 32.84
CA TYR A 174 2.97 6.12 33.30
C TYR A 174 2.75 6.17 34.81
N ALA A 175 2.43 5.04 35.46
CA ALA A 175 2.33 4.96 36.91
C ALA A 175 3.71 5.11 37.57
N VAL A 176 4.75 4.51 36.98
CA VAL A 176 6.14 4.67 37.42
C VAL A 176 6.59 6.12 37.30
N MET A 177 6.27 6.79 36.18
CA MET A 177 6.56 8.22 35.98
C MET A 177 5.81 9.11 36.99
N ALA A 178 4.53 8.84 37.24
CA ALA A 178 3.73 9.57 38.23
C ALA A 178 4.30 9.44 39.66
N ALA A 179 4.72 8.24 40.07
CA ALA A 179 5.36 8.01 41.36
C ALA A 179 6.71 8.73 41.48
N GLY A 180 7.51 8.75 40.41
CA GLY A 180 8.76 9.51 40.35
C GLY A 180 8.55 11.02 40.45
N GLU A 181 7.55 11.58 39.78
CA GLU A 181 7.21 13.01 39.88
C GLU A 181 6.77 13.38 41.30
N LEU A 182 5.91 12.58 41.93
CA LEU A 182 5.46 12.83 43.32
C LEU A 182 6.61 12.73 44.33
N LEU A 183 7.57 11.82 44.13
CA LEU A 183 8.77 11.74 44.96
C LEU A 183 9.61 13.01 44.83
N ALA A 184 9.84 13.49 43.60
CA ALA A 184 10.61 14.70 43.36
C ALA A 184 9.94 15.95 43.94
N GLU A 185 8.60 16.01 43.93
CA GLU A 185 7.81 17.09 44.53
C GLU A 185 7.90 17.13 46.07
N ARG A 186 8.10 15.98 46.73
CA ARG A 186 8.20 15.87 48.19
C ARG A 186 9.60 16.09 48.75
N VAL A 187 10.61 15.96 47.91
CA VAL A 187 12.03 16.17 48.28
C VAL A 187 12.46 17.63 48.08
N LYS A 188 11.68 18.40 47.33
CA LYS A 188 11.80 19.87 47.25
C LYS A 188 11.20 20.55 48.48
#